data_AF-A0A2D4ULK8-F1
#
_entry.id   AF-A0A2D4ULK8-F1
#
_cell.length_a   1.000
_cell.length_b   1.000
_cell.length_c   1.000
_cell.angle_alpha   90.00
_cell.angle_beta   90.00
_cell.angle_gamma   90.00
#
_symmetry.space_group_name_H-M   'P 1'
#
loop_
_entity.id
_entity.type
_entity.pdbx_description
1 polymer ?
#
loop_
_entity_poly.entity_id
_entity_poly.type
_entity_poly.pdbx_seq_one_letter_code
_entity_poly.pdbx_strand_id
1 'polypeptide(L)'
;MLRRLHHEQPENFAFTKKNLTWAKEQIKKYPEGREASAIIPLLWRAQEQEGWLTRPAIEYVSDLLNMAYIRALEVASFYFMFQLQPVGEVAHIQVCGTTS
;
A
#
# COMPACT_ATOMS: atom_id res chain seq x y z
N MET A 1 -3.77 13.71 -14.69
CA MET A 1 -3.67 12.29 -15.10
C MET A 1 -4.25 11.44 -13.97
N LEU A 2 -5.33 10.69 -14.21
CA LEU A 2 -5.98 9.86 -13.18
C LEU A 2 -5.19 8.55 -13.02
N ARG A 3 -4.69 8.28 -11.81
CA ARG A 3 -3.99 7.02 -11.49
C ARG A 3 -5.04 5.95 -11.20
N ARG A 4 -4.98 4.83 -11.93
CA ARG A 4 -5.94 3.72 -11.84
C ARG A 4 -5.23 2.44 -11.42
N LEU A 5 -5.99 1.50 -10.87
CA LEU A 5 -5.53 0.14 -10.60
C LEU A 5 -5.29 -0.61 -11.91
N HIS A 6 -4.36 -1.55 -11.92
CA HIS A 6 -4.16 -2.45 -13.06
C HIS A 6 -5.43 -3.29 -13.25
N HIS A 7 -5.76 -3.59 -14.50
CA HIS A 7 -6.98 -4.31 -14.85
C HIS A 7 -6.90 -5.78 -14.44
N GLU A 8 -5.73 -6.40 -14.58
CA GLU A 8 -5.44 -7.71 -14.02
C GLU A 8 -4.97 -7.55 -12.57
N GLN A 9 -5.61 -8.26 -11.65
CA GLN A 9 -5.33 -8.27 -10.23
C GLN A 9 -5.17 -9.71 -9.77
N PRO A 10 -4.32 -9.99 -8.76
CA PRO A 10 -4.33 -11.30 -8.11
C PRO A 10 -5.69 -11.54 -7.42
N GLU A 11 -6.02 -12.81 -7.18
CA GLU A 11 -7.29 -13.18 -6.54
C GLU A 11 -7.31 -12.83 -5.04
N ASN A 12 -6.16 -12.89 -4.37
CA ASN A 12 -6.05 -12.69 -2.94
C ASN A 12 -4.71 -12.06 -2.54
N PHE A 13 -4.69 -11.50 -1.34
CA PHE A 13 -3.49 -11.04 -0.67
C PHE A 13 -3.56 -11.40 0.81
N ALA A 14 -2.42 -11.81 1.37
CA ALA A 14 -2.22 -11.89 2.80
C ALA A 14 -0.78 -11.51 3.13
N PHE A 15 -0.59 -10.79 4.23
CA PHE A 15 0.77 -10.59 4.74
C PHE A 15 1.41 -11.93 5.12
N THR A 16 2.70 -12.09 4.79
CA THR A 16 3.50 -13.16 5.39
C THR A 16 3.49 -13.03 6.92
N LYS A 17 3.71 -14.13 7.65
CA LYS A 17 3.72 -14.11 9.13
C LYS A 17 4.64 -13.01 9.69
N LYS A 18 5.82 -12.83 9.08
CA LYS A 18 6.78 -11.77 9.45
C LYS A 18 6.20 -10.38 9.25
N ASN A 19 5.60 -10.11 8.09
CA ASN A 19 5.02 -8.81 7.76
C ASN A 19 3.77 -8.51 8.60
N LEU A 20 2.97 -9.52 8.93
CA LEU A 20 1.80 -9.37 9.79
C LEU A 20 2.20 -8.96 11.21
N THR A 21 3.20 -9.62 11.80
CA THR A 21 3.74 -9.22 13.10
C THR A 21 4.30 -7.80 13.05
N TRP A 22 5.06 -7.46 12.02
CA TRP A 22 5.58 -6.11 11.84
C TRP A 22 4.47 -5.06 11.70
N ALA A 23 3.40 -5.36 10.95
CA ALA A 23 2.26 -4.47 10.76
C ALA A 23 1.55 -4.19 12.08
N LYS A 24 1.32 -5.23 12.90
CA LYS A 24 0.74 -5.07 14.25
C LYS A 24 1.60 -4.18 15.14
N GLU A 25 2.92 -4.30 15.08
CA GLU A 25 3.83 -3.41 15.81
C GLU A 25 3.82 -1.97 15.27
N GLN A 26 3.61 -1.76 13.96
CA GLN A 26 3.44 -0.40 13.42
C GLN A 26 2.14 0.24 13.90
N ILE A 27 1.03 -0.51 13.94
CA ILE A 27 -0.26 -0.01 14.39
C ILE A 27 -0.17 0.50 15.84
N LYS A 28 0.53 -0.23 16.72
CA LYS A 28 0.74 0.15 18.13
C LYS A 28 1.49 1.48 18.34
N LYS A 29 2.15 2.02 17.31
CA LYS A 29 2.82 3.33 17.41
C LYS A 29 1.83 4.49 17.43
N TYR A 30 0.60 4.26 17.04
CA TYR A 30 -0.45 5.27 17.00
C TYR A 30 -1.37 5.10 18.22
N PRO A 31 -1.91 6.20 18.77
CA PRO A 31 -2.82 6.13 19.90
C PRO A 31 -4.11 5.41 19.52
N GLU A 32 -4.81 4.89 20.52
CA GLU A 32 -6.10 4.21 20.36
C GLU A 32 -7.11 5.10 19.61
N GLY A 33 -7.83 4.51 18.65
CA GLY A 33 -8.76 5.21 17.76
C GLY A 33 -8.10 6.00 16.63
N ARG A 34 -6.76 5.99 16.52
CA ARG A 34 -5.99 6.62 15.43
C ARG A 34 -5.12 5.63 14.65
N GLU A 35 -5.43 4.35 14.74
CA GLU A 35 -4.73 3.24 14.08
C GLU A 35 -4.66 3.41 12.57
N ALA A 36 -5.68 4.03 11.96
CA ALA A 36 -5.73 4.34 10.53
C ALA A 36 -4.53 5.17 10.02
N SER A 37 -3.83 5.86 10.92
CA SER A 37 -2.60 6.62 10.61
C SER A 37 -1.45 5.71 10.16
N ALA A 38 -1.53 4.41 10.46
CA ALA A 38 -0.58 3.39 9.99
C ALA A 38 -0.76 3.01 8.51
N ILE A 39 -1.72 3.60 7.79
CA ILE A 39 -2.04 3.22 6.41
C ILE A 39 -0.83 3.30 5.46
N ILE A 40 -0.06 4.38 5.50
CA ILE A 40 1.09 4.58 4.60
C ILE A 40 2.15 3.48 4.78
N PRO A 41 2.69 3.23 5.99
CA PRO A 41 3.71 2.18 6.17
C PRO A 41 3.17 0.77 5.89
N LEU A 42 1.88 0.50 6.14
CA LEU A 42 1.29 -0.81 5.84
C LEU A 42 1.12 -1.04 4.34
N LEU A 43 0.60 -0.06 3.59
CA LEU A 43 0.51 -0.14 2.13
C LEU A 43 1.90 -0.27 1.50
N TRP A 44 2.90 0.43 2.03
CA TRP A 44 4.28 0.31 1.57
C TRP A 44 4.81 -1.12 1.77
N ARG A 45 4.57 -1.70 2.96
CA ARG A 45 4.97 -3.07 3.25
C ARG A 45 4.27 -4.09 2.35
N ALA A 46 3.01 -3.85 2.01
CA ALA A 46 2.27 -4.71 1.08
C ALA A 46 2.86 -4.65 -0.33
N GLN A 47 3.17 -3.45 -0.80
CA GLN A 47 3.86 -3.24 -2.07
C GLN A 47 5.24 -3.91 -2.08
N GLU A 48 6.03 -3.82 -1.02
CA GLU A 48 7.34 -4.51 -0.94
C GLU A 48 7.20 -6.03 -1.02
N GLN A 49 6.06 -6.59 -0.60
CA GLN A 49 5.82 -8.03 -0.64
C GLN A 49 5.46 -8.51 -2.06
N GLU A 50 4.75 -7.70 -2.85
CA GLU A 50 4.25 -8.09 -4.18
C GLU A 50 4.96 -7.39 -5.36
N GLY A 51 5.85 -6.43 -5.08
CA GLY A 51 6.52 -5.58 -6.09
C GLY A 51 5.70 -4.37 -6.54
N TRP A 52 4.38 -4.38 -6.34
CA TRP A 52 3.46 -3.28 -6.62
C TRP A 52 2.25 -3.38 -5.67
N LEU A 53 1.42 -2.34 -5.60
CA LEU A 53 0.28 -2.27 -4.69
C LEU A 53 -1.00 -2.73 -5.39
N THR A 54 -1.40 -3.97 -5.11
CA THR A 54 -2.58 -4.61 -5.69
C THR A 54 -3.88 -4.19 -5.00
N ARG A 55 -5.01 -4.41 -5.67
CA ARG A 55 -6.34 -4.19 -5.10
C ARG A 55 -6.60 -5.05 -3.86
N PRO A 56 -6.36 -6.38 -3.87
CA PRO A 56 -6.55 -7.20 -2.67
C PRO A 56 -5.65 -6.77 -1.52
N ALA A 57 -4.43 -6.27 -1.79
CA ALA A 57 -3.57 -5.72 -0.75
C ALA A 57 -4.16 -4.46 -0.08
N ILE A 58 -4.74 -3.55 -0.87
CA ILE A 58 -5.43 -2.36 -0.35
C ILE A 58 -6.64 -2.77 0.49
N GLU A 59 -7.46 -3.69 -0.01
CA GLU A 59 -8.64 -4.22 0.71
C GLU A 59 -8.22 -4.85 2.04
N TYR A 60 -7.23 -5.75 2.02
CA TYR A 60 -6.70 -6.41 3.21
C TYR A 60 -6.17 -5.41 4.25
N VAL A 61 -5.42 -4.39 3.83
CA VAL A 61 -4.89 -3.38 4.75
C VAL A 61 -6.02 -2.50 5.30
N SER A 62 -7.03 -2.19 4.49
CA SER A 62 -8.20 -1.44 4.94
C SER A 62 -9.01 -2.20 6.01
N ASP A 63 -9.18 -3.50 5.82
CA ASP A 63 -9.83 -4.38 6.81
C ASP A 63 -8.99 -4.48 8.09
N LEU A 64 -7.66 -4.63 7.96
CA LEU A 64 -6.74 -4.69 9.11
C LEU A 64 -6.80 -3.43 9.98
N LEU A 65 -7.01 -2.27 9.37
CA LEU A 65 -7.13 -0.97 10.04
C LEU A 65 -8.57 -0.58 10.37
N ASN A 66 -9.55 -1.47 10.09
CA ASN A 66 -10.98 -1.22 10.27
C ASN A 66 -11.43 0.11 9.64
N MET A 67 -10.99 0.37 8.40
CA MET A 67 -11.32 1.58 7.65
C MET A 67 -11.96 1.23 6.30
N ALA A 68 -12.80 2.12 5.78
CA ALA A 68 -13.45 1.90 4.50
C ALA A 68 -12.42 1.79 3.36
N TYR A 69 -12.59 0.79 2.49
CA TYR A 69 -11.75 0.55 1.31
C TYR A 69 -11.47 1.83 0.51
N ILE A 70 -12.50 2.65 0.26
CA ILE A 70 -12.36 3.89 -0.52
C ILE A 70 -11.34 4.86 0.08
N ARG A 71 -11.21 4.91 1.42
CA ARG A 71 -10.23 5.76 2.09
C ARG A 71 -8.80 5.25 1.89
N ALA A 72 -8.61 3.93 1.90
CA ALA A 72 -7.31 3.35 1.59
C ALA A 72 -6.95 3.55 0.10
N LEU A 73 -7.93 3.44 -0.80
CA LEU A 73 -7.75 3.70 -2.23
C LEU A 73 -7.42 5.17 -2.52
N GLU A 74 -8.06 6.12 -1.82
CA GLU A 74 -7.73 7.55 -1.89
C GLU A 74 -6.25 7.78 -1.53
N VAL A 75 -5.76 7.20 -0.43
CA VAL A 75 -4.34 7.29 -0.02
C VAL A 75 -3.42 6.65 -1.08
N ALA A 76 -3.74 5.45 -1.53
CA ALA A 76 -2.94 4.70 -2.51
C ALA A 76 -2.82 5.44 -3.86
N SER A 77 -3.91 6.06 -4.32
CA SER A 77 -3.94 6.81 -5.57
C SER A 77 -3.32 8.20 -5.45
N PHE A 78 -3.39 8.84 -4.28
CA PHE A 78 -2.83 10.16 -4.04
C PHE A 78 -1.29 10.15 -4.01
N TYR A 79 -0.66 9.23 -3.28
CA TYR A 79 0.80 9.18 -3.19
C TYR A 79 1.43 8.44 -4.37
N PHE A 80 2.23 9.15 -5.18
CA PHE A 80 2.93 8.59 -6.36
C PHE A 80 3.92 7.46 -6.04
N MET A 81 4.34 7.36 -4.78
CA MET A 81 5.22 6.30 -4.28
C MET A 81 4.59 4.90 -4.40
N PHE A 82 3.27 4.80 -4.35
CA PHE A 82 2.56 3.52 -4.47
C PHE A 82 2.33 3.13 -5.92
N GLN A 83 2.88 2.02 -6.39
CA GLN A 83 2.75 1.57 -7.76
C GLN A 83 1.44 0.80 -7.93
N LEU A 84 0.44 1.39 -8.57
CA LEU A 84 -0.87 0.76 -8.83
C LEU A 84 -0.87 -0.13 -10.08
N GLN A 85 0.30 -0.32 -10.69
CA GLN A 85 0.54 -1.14 -11.86
C GLN A 85 1.82 -1.97 -11.59
N PRO A 86 1.95 -3.15 -12.21
CA PRO A 86 3.20 -3.92 -12.16
C PRO A 86 4.37 -3.06 -12.65
N VAL A 87 5.47 -3.12 -11.91
CA VAL A 87 6.75 -2.48 -12.27
C VAL A 87 7.84 -3.55 -12.36
N GLY A 88 8.97 -3.22 -12.98
CA GLY A 88 10.09 -4.15 -13.11
C GLY A 88 10.67 -4.56 -11.75
N GLU A 89 11.16 -5.79 -11.66
CA GLU A 89 11.68 -6.39 -10.41
C GLU A 89 13.08 -5.91 -10.03
N VAL A 90 13.91 -5.57 -11.02
CA VAL A 90 15.34 -5.25 -10.81
C VAL A 90 15.52 -3.81 -10.32
N ALA A 91 14.91 -2.85 -11.01
CA ALA A 91 15.02 -1.44 -10.68
C ALA A 91 13.83 -0.65 -11.22
N HIS A 92 13.31 0.24 -10.39
CA HIS A 92 12.36 1.29 -10.80
C HIS A 92 13.12 2.62 -10.89
N ILE A 93 13.51 3.01 -12.11
CA ILE A 93 14.34 4.18 -12.36
C ILE A 93 13.45 5.43 -12.41
N GLN A 94 13.68 6.38 -11.48
CA GLN A 94 12.95 7.64 -11.40
C GLN A 94 13.92 8.81 -11.60
N VAL A 95 13.73 9.56 -12.70
CA VAL A 95 14.55 10.74 -13.03
C VAL A 95 13.81 12.00 -12.59
N CYS A 96 14.45 12.83 -11.77
CA CYS A 96 13.89 14.11 -11.36
C CYS A 96 13.77 15.04 -12.56
N GLY A 97 12.57 15.57 -12.80
CA GLY A 97 12.26 16.44 -13.93
C GLY A 97 11.99 17.91 -13.56
N THR A 98 12.18 18.30 -12.30
CA THR A 98 11.99 19.69 -11.85
C THR A 98 13.25 20.52 -12.06
N THR A 99 13.11 21.84 -12.25
CA THR A 99 14.24 22.77 -12.22
C THR A 99 14.87 22.78 -10.83
N SER A 100 16.20 22.71 -10.77
CA SER A 100 17.00 22.77 -9.54
C SER A 100 16.99 24.15 -8.89
#